data_AF-A0A1G5SYU2-F1
#
_entry.id   AF-A0A1G5SYU2-F1
#
_cell.length_a   1.000
_cell.length_b   1.000
_cell.length_c   1.000
_cell.angle_alpha   90.00
_cell.angle_beta   90.00
_cell.angle_gamma   90.00
#
_symmetry.space_group_name_H-M   'P 1'
#
loop_
_entity.id
_entity.type
_entity.pdbx_description
1 polymer ?
#
loop_
_entity_poly.entity_id
_entity_poly.type
_entity_poly.pdbx_seq_one_letter_code
_entity_poly.pdbx_strand_id
1 'polypeptide(L)' 'MAYKITFRRGKRESFTKLWPCDLEAATAYALAQLPIQKRENGATSVSVICERTGEVVFSSTEQPEPASA' A
#
# COMPACT_ATOMS: atom_id res chain seq x y z
N MET A 1 1.91 17.23 3.38
CA MET A 1 1.20 16.08 3.99
C MET A 1 2.02 14.83 3.72
N ALA A 2 2.31 13.95 4.69
CA ALA A 2 3.07 12.73 4.43
C ALA A 2 2.15 11.50 4.37
N TYR A 3 2.54 10.51 3.57
CA TYR A 3 1.81 9.27 3.37
C TYR A 3 2.70 8.07 3.66
N LYS A 4 2.21 7.12 4.45
CA LYS A 4 2.91 5.89 4.79
C LYS A 4 2.39 4.75 3.94
N ILE A 5 3.26 4.23 3.09
CA ILE A 5 3.00 3.08 2.23
C ILE A 5 3.42 1.83 3.00
N THR A 6 2.49 0.92 3.24
CA THR A 6 2.71 -0.32 3.99
C THR A 6 2.36 -1.51 3.11
N PHE A 7 3.35 -2.36 2.85
CA PHE A 7 3.18 -3.63 2.14
C PHE A 7 2.97 -4.75 3.14
N ARG A 8 1.99 -5.60 2.87
CA ARG A 8 1.61 -6.72 3.73
C ARG A 8 1.66 -8.03 2.94
N ARG A 9 2.13 -9.07 3.61
CA ARG A 9 2.04 -10.47 3.21
C ARG A 9 1.01 -11.16 4.11
N GLY A 10 -0.22 -11.28 3.62
CA GLY A 10 -1.35 -11.74 4.44
C GLY A 10 -1.55 -10.85 5.67
N LYS A 11 -1.32 -11.41 6.87
CA LYS A 11 -1.45 -10.69 8.17
C LYS A 11 -0.16 -10.00 8.63
N ARG A 12 0.96 -10.16 7.94
CA ARG A 12 2.26 -9.59 8.36
C ARG A 12 2.64 -8.39 7.50
N GLU A 13 3.11 -7.33 8.14
CA GLU A 13 3.75 -6.20 7.46
C GLU A 13 5.15 -6.63 6.98
N SER A 14 5.39 -6.50 5.69
CA SER A 14 6.66 -6.88 5.06
C SER A 14 7.57 -5.69 4.85
N PHE A 15 7.01 -4.55 4.44
CA PHE A 15 7.79 -3.36 4.13
C PHE A 15 6.97 -2.10 4.38
N THR A 16 7.61 -1.04 4.87
CA THR A 16 6.94 0.25 5.07
C THR A 16 7.85 1.36 4.55
N LYS A 17 7.27 2.33 3.84
CA LYS A 17 7.97 3.51 3.36
C LYS A 17 7.15 4.77 3.59
N LEU A 18 7.79 5.81 4.11
CA LEU A 18 7.22 7.15 4.21
C LEU A 18 7.43 7.90 2.90
N TRP A 19 6.37 8.53 2.42
CA TRP A 19 6.32 9.30 1.19
C TRP A 19 5.96 10.76 1.49
N PRO A 20 6.79 11.73 1.07
CA PRO A 20 6.51 13.13 1.29
C PRO A 20 5.54 13.68 0.24
N CYS A 21 4.56 14.44 0.72
CA CYS A 21 3.82 15.52 0.05
C CYS A 21 2.97 15.26 -1.21
N ASP A 22 2.81 14.03 -1.69
CA ASP A 22 1.88 13.73 -2.80
C ASP A 22 1.20 12.36 -2.66
N LEU A 23 -0.14 12.38 -2.64
CA LEU A 23 -0.94 11.14 -2.58
C LEU A 23 -0.82 10.37 -3.89
N GLU A 24 -0.96 11.04 -5.02
CA GLU A 24 -0.82 10.42 -6.34
C GLU A 24 0.54 9.74 -6.50
N ALA A 25 1.62 10.43 -6.13
CA ALA A 25 2.97 9.86 -6.19
C ALA A 25 3.13 8.68 -5.22
N ALA A 26 2.57 8.76 -4.01
CA ALA A 26 2.61 7.66 -3.05
C ALA A 26 1.87 6.41 -3.56
N THR A 27 0.68 6.61 -4.15
CA THR A 27 -0.13 5.53 -4.73
C THR A 27 0.52 4.94 -5.97
N ALA A 28 1.03 5.77 -6.88
CA ALA A 28 1.75 5.31 -8.07
C ALA A 28 2.99 4.48 -7.68
N TYR A 29 3.75 4.94 -6.68
CA TYR A 29 4.89 4.18 -6.16
C TYR A 29 4.46 2.87 -5.50
N ALA A 30 3.39 2.89 -4.68
CA ALA A 30 2.85 1.70 -4.03
C ALA A 30 2.50 0.61 -5.05
N LEU A 31 1.82 0.99 -6.14
CA LEU A 31 1.45 0.08 -7.22
C LEU A 31 2.68 -0.40 -8.01
N ALA A 32 3.63 0.48 -8.31
CA ALA A 32 4.86 0.11 -9.02
C ALA A 32 5.75 -0.84 -8.19
N GLN A 33 5.77 -0.69 -6.86
CA GLN A 33 6.54 -1.54 -5.95
C GLN A 33 5.83 -2.84 -5.59
N LEU A 34 4.51 -2.93 -5.68
CA LEU A 34 3.77 -4.15 -5.32
C LEU A 34 4.29 -5.43 -6.02
N PRO A 35 4.53 -5.47 -7.35
CA PRO A 35 5.09 -6.67 -7.99
C PRO A 35 6.54 -6.98 -7.58
N ILE A 36 7.33 -5.94 -7.26
CA ILE A 36 8.72 -6.09 -6.80
C ILE A 36 8.73 -6.66 -5.39
N GLN A 37 7.96 -6.05 -4.47
CA GLN A 37 7.77 -6.50 -3.09
C GLN A 37 7.12 -7.89 -3.03
N LYS A 38 6.25 -8.24 -3.98
CA LYS A 38 5.71 -9.60 -4.14
C LYS A 38 6.83 -10.59 -4.45
N ARG A 39 7.71 -10.26 -5.38
CA ARG A 39 8.84 -11.11 -5.78
C ARG A 39 9.92 -11.24 -4.68
N GLU A 40 10.24 -10.14 -4.00
CA GLU A 40 11.33 -10.10 -3.02
C GLU A 40 10.88 -10.48 -1.61
N ASN A 41 9.74 -9.96 -1.15
CA ASN A 41 9.28 -10.08 0.24
C ASN A 41 7.98 -10.87 0.38
N GLY A 42 7.38 -11.32 -0.73
CA GLY A 42 6.10 -12.02 -0.75
C GLY A 42 4.92 -11.12 -0.40
N ALA A 43 5.02 -9.80 -0.58
CA ALA A 43 3.90 -8.89 -0.35
C ALA A 43 2.72 -9.24 -1.27
N THR A 44 1.53 -9.35 -0.69
CA THR A 44 0.28 -9.67 -1.40
C THR A 44 -0.67 -8.48 -1.45
N SER A 45 -0.34 -7.41 -0.73
CA SER A 45 -1.20 -6.25 -0.53
C SER A 45 -0.37 -5.01 -0.20
N VAL A 46 -0.88 -3.84 -0.55
CA VAL A 46 -0.29 -2.55 -0.19
C VAL A 46 -1.39 -1.59 0.28
N SER A 47 -1.06 -0.76 1.27
CA SER A 47 -1.94 0.28 1.79
C SER A 47 -1.19 1.60 1.92
N VAL A 48 -1.79 2.71 1.52
CA VAL A 48 -1.28 4.06 1.72
C VAL A 48 -2.12 4.71 2.81
N ILE A 49 -1.43 5.15 3.87
CA ILE A 49 -2.04 5.74 5.07
C ILE A 49 -1.61 7.20 5.13
N CYS A 50 -2.53 8.12 5.37
CA CYS A 50 -2.16 9.52 5.61
C CYS A 50 -1.57 9.64 7.03
N GLU A 51 -0.31 10.02 7.16
CA GLU A 51 0.35 10.13 8.48
C GLU A 51 -0.29 11.19 9.37
N ARG A 52 -0.97 12.18 8.78
CA ARG A 52 -1.64 13.25 9.54
C ARG A 52 -2.91 12.76 10.23
N THR A 53 -3.68 11.89 9.59
CA THR A 53 -5.00 11.46 10.07
C THR A 53 -5.01 10.00 10.54
N GLY A 54 -4.00 9.20 10.16
CA GLY A 54 -3.98 7.76 10.35
C GLY A 54 -4.94 7.00 9.43
N GLU A 55 -5.59 7.69 8.49
CA GLU A 55 -6.61 7.09 7.61
C GLU A 55 -5.97 6.38 6.41
N VAL A 56 -6.50 5.20 6.07
CA VAL A 56 -6.11 4.47 4.86
C VAL A 56 -6.79 5.13 3.67
N VAL A 57 -6.02 5.91 2.91
CA VAL A 57 -6.49 6.65 1.73
C VAL A 57 -6.45 5.81 0.46
N PHE A 58 -5.67 4.73 0.47
CA PHE A 58 -5.62 3.78 -0.65
C PHE A 58 -5.26 2.38 -0.15
N SER A 59 -5.87 1.36 -0.75
CA SER A 59 -5.45 -0.03 -0.54
C SER A 59 -5.61 -0.83 -1.82
N SER A 60 -4.58 -1.59 -2.19
CA SER A 60 -4.67 -2.60 -3.24
C SER A 60 -4.27 -3.95 -2.67
N THR A 61 -5.19 -4.91 -2.77
CA THR A 61 -4.94 -6.33 -2.53
C THR A 61 -5.05 -7.04 -3.86
N GLU A 62 -4.25 -8.08 -4.11
CA GLU A 62 -4.44 -8.98 -5.26
C GLU A 62 -5.77 -9.79 -5.17
N GLN A 63 -6.63 -9.53 -4.18
CA GLN A 63 -7.95 -10.17 -4.11
C GLN A 63 -8.97 -9.40 -4.95
N PRO A 64 -9.77 -10.12 -5.76
CA PRO A 64 -10.80 -9.56 -6.61
C PRO A 64 -11.79 -8.77 -5.75
N GLU A 65 -12.29 -7.67 -6.31
CA GLU A 65 -13.40 -6.89 -5.77
C GLU A 65 -14.44 -7.84 -5.15
N PRO A 66 -14.87 -7.65 -3.88
CA PRO A 66 -16.09 -8.28 -3.45
C PRO A 66 -17.19 -7.65 -4.33
N ALA A 67 -17.72 -8.44 -5.24
CA ALA A 67 -18.95 -8.12 -5.94
C ALA A 67 -19.96 -7.60 -4.92
N SER A 68 -20.35 -6.34 -5.05
CA SER A 68 -21.55 -5.82 -4.40
C SER A 68 -22.68 -6.79 -4.72
N ALA A 69 -23.19 -7.45 -3.68
CA ALA A 69 -24.43 -8.22 -3.72
C ALA A 69 -25.63 -7.27 -3.66
#